data_AF-A0A6S7IZJ4-F1
#
_entry.id   AF-A0A6S7IZJ4-F1
#
_cell.length_a   1.000
_cell.length_b   1.000
_cell.length_c   1.000
_cell.angle_alpha   90.00
_cell.angle_beta   90.00
_cell.angle_gamma   90.00
#
_symmetry.space_group_name_H-M   'P 1'
#
loop_
_entity.id
_entity.type
_entity.pdbx_description
1 polymer ?
#
loop_
_entity_poly.entity_id
_entity_poly.type
_entity_poly.pdbx_seq_one_letter_code
_entity_poly.pdbx_strand_id
1 'polypeptide(L)'
;MADNGQCIQCGEALEDFFNFCPEYGRSVTQEGEMTEREIIEMYFYCGFTYSCILQLMSKYHNINMSLSTLKRRLQSFNLARSRDAIDVDQIRKAIRKEMDGPGCLFGYRFMWHSLRMGHGLTAPRDLVQRLMKDIDPDDCVDENEGCPLIVQSDCGTENGNIAAAQCYFRVDATDEYAGEKAHRYGESKRKQRIEAWWSCFKKSRSSWWINLFKDLMDSGQFEYGNVIHKECMWFCLSDIIQEDLNYTRALWNNHYIRSSRHETVPGRPDELYYLPECHDSEDQKQPVNAEKLNEVRLHAADPVN
;
A
#
# COMPACT_ATOMS: atom_id res chain seq x y z
N MET A 1 -46.54 -9.76 5.55
CA MET A 1 -45.38 -10.08 6.42
C MET A 1 -44.74 -11.31 5.82
N ALA A 2 -43.68 -11.14 5.03
CA ALA A 2 -42.95 -12.23 4.40
C ALA A 2 -41.47 -12.04 4.75
N ASP A 3 -40.84 -13.13 5.19
CA ASP A 3 -39.45 -13.27 5.61
C ASP A 3 -38.47 -12.78 4.53
N ASN A 4 -37.68 -11.77 4.85
CA ASN A 4 -36.61 -11.23 3.99
C ASN A 4 -35.23 -11.62 4.55
N GLY A 5 -34.83 -12.88 4.40
CA GLY A 5 -33.50 -13.28 4.88
C GLY A 5 -32.94 -14.59 4.36
N GLN A 6 -33.57 -15.25 3.37
CA GLN A 6 -33.14 -16.57 2.91
C GLN A 6 -32.80 -16.61 1.41
N CYS A 7 -31.71 -17.29 1.07
CA CYS A 7 -31.35 -17.58 -0.30
C CYS A 7 -32.34 -18.55 -0.94
N ILE A 8 -32.94 -18.18 -2.07
CA ILE A 8 -33.99 -18.95 -2.76
C ILE A 8 -33.52 -20.30 -3.34
N GLN A 9 -32.20 -20.52 -3.41
CA GLN A 9 -31.60 -21.70 -4.02
C GLN A 9 -30.94 -22.67 -3.02
N CYS A 10 -30.33 -22.18 -1.94
CA CYS A 10 -29.75 -23.02 -0.88
C CYS A 10 -30.50 -22.95 0.46
N GLY A 11 -31.41 -22.01 0.65
CA GLY A 11 -32.28 -21.91 1.83
C GLY A 11 -31.63 -21.33 3.08
N GLU A 12 -30.35 -20.94 3.06
CA GLU A 12 -29.67 -20.40 4.24
C GLU A 12 -30.04 -18.95 4.56
N ALA A 13 -30.09 -18.65 5.87
CA ALA A 13 -30.36 -17.32 6.41
C ALA A 13 -29.09 -16.45 6.38
N LEU A 14 -29.16 -15.24 5.83
CA LEU A 14 -28.02 -14.33 5.68
C LEU A 14 -28.15 -13.14 6.66
N GLU A 15 -27.10 -12.89 7.44
CA GLU A 15 -26.97 -11.69 8.29
C GLU A 15 -26.57 -10.47 7.44
N ASP A 16 -27.13 -9.31 7.78
CA ASP A 16 -27.35 -8.07 7.00
C ASP A 16 -26.16 -7.35 6.33
N PHE A 17 -24.98 -7.97 6.15
CA PHE A 17 -23.77 -7.30 5.63
C PHE A 17 -23.27 -7.81 4.27
N PHE A 18 -23.86 -8.87 3.71
CA PHE A 18 -23.35 -9.47 2.47
C PHE A 18 -24.33 -9.31 1.30
N ASN A 19 -23.95 -8.47 0.33
CA ASN A 19 -24.67 -8.35 -0.94
C ASN A 19 -24.40 -9.52 -1.90
N PHE A 20 -23.76 -10.63 -1.48
CA PHE A 20 -23.36 -11.73 -2.36
C PHE A 20 -23.46 -13.10 -1.67
N CYS A 21 -23.96 -14.11 -2.41
CA CYS A 21 -23.97 -15.52 -1.99
C CYS A 21 -22.64 -16.22 -2.33
N PRO A 22 -21.90 -16.77 -1.33
CA PRO A 22 -20.56 -17.35 -1.53
C PRO A 22 -20.49 -18.62 -2.40
N GLU A 23 -21.57 -19.39 -2.52
CA GLU A 23 -21.57 -20.63 -3.32
C GLU A 23 -21.83 -20.39 -4.82
N TYR A 24 -22.59 -19.34 -5.18
CA TYR A 24 -23.10 -19.14 -6.54
C TYR A 24 -22.75 -17.77 -7.16
N GLY A 25 -22.12 -16.87 -6.40
CA GLY A 25 -21.58 -15.61 -6.91
C GLY A 25 -22.62 -14.63 -7.45
N ARG A 26 -23.88 -14.69 -7.00
CA ARG A 26 -24.93 -13.70 -7.35
C ARG A 26 -25.25 -12.76 -6.19
N SER A 27 -25.64 -11.53 -6.54
CA SER A 27 -26.02 -10.49 -5.60
C SER A 27 -27.42 -10.70 -4.99
N VAL A 28 -27.61 -10.30 -3.74
CA VAL A 28 -28.83 -10.55 -2.94
C VAL A 28 -29.86 -9.41 -3.01
N THR A 29 -29.55 -8.29 -3.67
CA THR A 29 -30.54 -7.22 -3.88
C THR A 29 -31.42 -7.54 -5.08
N GLN A 30 -32.74 -7.66 -4.85
CA GLN A 30 -33.71 -7.85 -5.93
C GLN A 30 -33.71 -6.63 -6.87
N GLU A 31 -33.51 -6.95 -8.14
CA GLU A 31 -33.75 -6.13 -9.34
C GLU A 31 -32.76 -5.01 -9.66
N GLY A 32 -31.65 -5.44 -10.27
CA GLY A 32 -31.01 -4.72 -11.36
C GLY A 32 -29.95 -5.62 -11.98
N GLU A 33 -30.20 -6.20 -13.16
CA GLU A 33 -29.10 -6.71 -13.98
C GLU A 33 -28.05 -5.59 -14.08
N MET A 34 -26.78 -5.86 -13.72
CA MET A 34 -25.71 -4.91 -14.04
C MET A 34 -25.84 -4.58 -15.51
N THR A 35 -26.02 -3.30 -15.81
CA THR A 35 -26.29 -2.86 -17.17
C THR A 35 -25.09 -3.19 -18.06
N GLU A 36 -25.33 -3.37 -19.36
CA GLU A 36 -24.25 -3.56 -20.35
C GLU A 36 -23.13 -2.52 -20.18
N ARG A 37 -23.51 -1.30 -19.77
CA ARG A 37 -22.59 -0.19 -19.49
C ARG A 37 -21.68 -0.46 -18.29
N GLU A 38 -22.25 -0.82 -17.13
CA GLU A 38 -21.49 -1.06 -15.89
C GLU A 38 -20.50 -2.23 -16.06
N ILE A 39 -20.91 -3.27 -16.80
CA ILE A 39 -20.04 -4.42 -17.12
C ILE A 39 -18.89 -4.00 -18.03
N ILE A 40 -19.17 -3.20 -19.08
CA ILE A 40 -18.14 -2.69 -20.00
C ILE A 40 -17.17 -1.76 -19.26
N GLU A 41 -17.68 -0.87 -18.42
CA GLU A 41 -16.88 0.04 -17.59
C GLU A 41 -15.96 -0.76 -16.67
N MET A 42 -16.51 -1.70 -15.90
CA MET A 42 -15.73 -2.58 -15.01
C MET A 42 -14.59 -3.28 -15.76
N TYR A 43 -14.88 -3.98 -16.86
CA TYR A 43 -13.83 -4.69 -17.61
C TYR A 43 -12.84 -3.76 -18.31
N PHE A 44 -13.30 -2.59 -18.76
CA PHE A 44 -12.43 -1.57 -19.33
C PHE A 44 -11.44 -1.06 -18.27
N TYR A 45 -11.91 -0.70 -17.08
CA TYR A 45 -11.09 -0.22 -15.97
C TYR A 45 -10.15 -1.29 -15.40
N CYS A 46 -10.54 -2.57 -15.41
CA CYS A 46 -9.62 -3.68 -15.11
C CYS A 46 -8.47 -3.84 -16.14
N GLY A 47 -8.56 -3.21 -17.32
CA GLY A 47 -7.46 -3.18 -18.30
C GLY A 47 -7.40 -4.32 -19.29
N PHE A 48 -8.39 -5.20 -19.30
CA PHE A 48 -8.50 -6.29 -20.26
C PHE A 48 -8.41 -5.76 -21.68
N THR A 49 -7.66 -6.42 -22.57
CA THR A 49 -7.66 -6.06 -23.99
C THR A 49 -9.08 -6.14 -24.56
N TYR A 50 -9.37 -5.41 -25.64
CA TYR A 50 -10.72 -5.43 -26.22
C TYR A 50 -11.18 -6.86 -26.58
N SER A 51 -10.26 -7.74 -26.99
CA SER A 51 -10.57 -9.15 -27.22
C SER A 51 -10.93 -9.91 -25.93
N CYS A 52 -10.24 -9.65 -24.81
CA CYS A 52 -10.56 -10.24 -23.52
C CYS A 52 -11.91 -9.73 -22.97
N ILE A 53 -12.22 -8.43 -23.11
CA ILE A 53 -13.52 -7.88 -22.69
C ILE A 53 -14.66 -8.63 -23.40
N LEU A 54 -14.55 -8.84 -24.71
CA LEU A 54 -15.55 -9.58 -25.49
C LEU A 54 -15.73 -11.03 -24.99
N GLN A 55 -14.62 -11.71 -24.70
CA GLN A 55 -14.66 -13.08 -24.18
C GLN A 55 -15.29 -13.15 -22.78
N LEU A 56 -14.97 -12.18 -21.91
CA LEU A 56 -15.52 -12.10 -20.56
C LEU A 56 -17.02 -11.77 -20.58
N MET A 57 -17.45 -10.85 -21.44
CA MET A 57 -18.87 -10.53 -21.62
C MET A 57 -19.68 -11.72 -22.17
N SER A 58 -19.12 -12.46 -23.13
CA SER A 58 -19.73 -13.68 -23.67
C SER A 58 -19.83 -14.78 -22.61
N LYS A 59 -18.74 -15.02 -21.88
CA LYS A 59 -18.62 -16.17 -20.96
C LYS A 59 -19.36 -15.99 -19.64
N TYR A 60 -19.36 -14.77 -19.07
CA TYR A 60 -19.88 -14.53 -17.72
C TYR A 60 -21.18 -13.73 -17.69
N HIS A 61 -21.50 -12.99 -18.76
CA HIS A 61 -22.70 -12.13 -18.82
C HIS A 61 -23.65 -12.51 -19.96
N ASN A 62 -23.30 -13.51 -20.77
CA ASN A 62 -24.07 -13.96 -21.94
C ASN A 62 -24.34 -12.85 -22.97
N ILE A 63 -23.51 -11.79 -22.96
CA ILE A 63 -23.60 -10.66 -23.90
C ILE A 63 -22.58 -10.90 -25.01
N ASN A 64 -23.07 -11.24 -26.20
CA ASN A 64 -22.24 -11.39 -27.40
C ASN A 64 -22.27 -10.09 -28.21
N MET A 65 -21.11 -9.47 -28.40
CA MET A 65 -20.98 -8.29 -29.25
C MET A 65 -19.70 -8.33 -30.09
N SER A 66 -19.66 -7.54 -31.16
CA SER A 66 -18.48 -7.42 -32.01
C SER A 66 -17.47 -6.42 -31.43
N LEU A 67 -16.20 -6.53 -31.81
CA LEU A 67 -15.15 -5.55 -31.47
C LEU A 67 -15.54 -4.12 -31.86
N SER A 68 -16.20 -3.96 -33.01
CA SER A 68 -16.69 -2.66 -33.48
C SER A 68 -17.80 -2.10 -32.59
N THR A 69 -18.71 -2.97 -32.13
CA THR A 69 -19.77 -2.60 -31.16
C THR A 69 -19.16 -2.15 -29.84
N LEU A 70 -18.19 -2.92 -29.31
CA LEU A 70 -17.49 -2.58 -28.08
C LEU A 70 -16.76 -1.23 -28.20
N LYS A 71 -16.01 -1.00 -29.29
CA LYS A 71 -15.32 0.29 -29.53
C LYS A 71 -16.30 1.47 -29.60
N ARG A 72 -17.46 1.28 -30.24
CA ARG A 72 -18.50 2.31 -30.30
C ARG A 72 -19.10 2.60 -28.92
N ARG A 73 -19.35 1.57 -28.11
CA ARG A 73 -19.82 1.72 -26.72
C ARG A 73 -18.81 2.47 -25.85
N LEU A 74 -17.54 2.09 -25.94
CA LEU A 74 -16.45 2.77 -25.24
C LEU A 74 -16.36 4.26 -25.61
N GLN A 75 -16.49 4.59 -26.91
CA GLN A 75 -16.58 5.99 -27.34
C GLN A 75 -17.80 6.71 -26.76
N SER A 76 -18.99 6.08 -26.76
CA SER A 76 -20.19 6.68 -26.18
C SER A 76 -20.12 6.87 -24.67
N PHE A 77 -19.25 6.11 -23.99
CA PHE A 77 -19.01 6.21 -22.55
C PHE A 77 -17.81 7.11 -22.21
N ASN A 78 -17.20 7.79 -23.19
CA ASN A 78 -15.95 8.55 -23.03
C ASN A 78 -14.77 7.73 -22.48
N LEU A 79 -14.79 6.41 -22.69
CA LEU A 79 -13.74 5.50 -22.26
C LEU A 79 -12.69 5.36 -23.37
N ALA A 80 -11.73 6.27 -23.39
CA ALA A 80 -10.58 6.21 -24.27
C ALA A 80 -9.35 5.67 -23.53
N ARG A 81 -8.54 4.85 -24.22
CA ARG A 81 -7.18 4.50 -23.75
C ARG A 81 -6.14 5.57 -24.16
N SER A 82 -6.61 6.75 -24.54
CA SER A 82 -5.79 7.83 -25.10
C SER A 82 -4.81 8.37 -24.06
N ARG A 83 -3.62 8.78 -24.51
CA ARG A 83 -2.56 9.42 -23.73
C ARG A 83 -2.73 10.95 -23.69
N ASP A 84 -3.96 11.44 -23.62
CA ASP A 84 -4.17 12.89 -23.51
C ASP A 84 -3.62 13.39 -22.16
N ALA A 85 -3.07 14.61 -22.19
CA ALA A 85 -2.21 15.23 -21.18
C ALA A 85 -2.44 14.69 -19.76
N ILE A 86 -1.60 13.75 -19.36
CA ILE A 86 -1.64 13.15 -18.03
C ILE A 86 -1.30 14.26 -17.03
N ASP A 87 -2.28 14.67 -16.22
CA ASP A 87 -2.04 15.60 -15.12
C ASP A 87 -1.28 14.88 -14.01
N VAL A 88 0.05 15.01 -14.06
CA VAL A 88 0.97 14.40 -13.11
C VAL A 88 0.72 14.91 -11.69
N ASP A 89 0.26 16.15 -11.52
CA ASP A 89 -0.02 16.72 -10.21
C ASP A 89 -1.26 16.09 -9.58
N GLN A 90 -2.30 15.88 -10.39
CA GLN A 90 -3.50 15.15 -9.96
C GLN A 90 -3.17 13.69 -9.57
N ILE A 91 -2.32 13.01 -10.34
CA ILE A 91 -1.86 11.64 -9.99
C ILE A 91 -1.04 11.65 -8.71
N ARG A 92 -0.10 12.59 -8.55
CA ARG A 92 0.72 12.71 -7.34
C ARG A 92 -0.15 12.91 -6.11
N LYS A 93 -1.16 13.78 -6.20
CA LYS A 93 -2.11 14.02 -5.10
C LYS A 93 -2.95 12.80 -4.77
N ALA A 94 -3.37 12.04 -5.78
CA ALA A 94 -4.11 10.80 -5.57
C ALA A 94 -3.23 9.69 -4.98
N ILE A 95 -1.96 9.56 -5.39
CA ILE A 95 -1.00 8.63 -4.80
C ILE A 95 -0.78 8.96 -3.33
N ARG A 96 -0.55 10.23 -2.98
CA ARG A 96 -0.40 10.65 -1.58
C ARG A 96 -1.62 10.29 -0.73
N LYS A 97 -2.82 10.57 -1.24
CA LYS A 97 -4.06 10.23 -0.56
C LYS A 97 -4.23 8.72 -0.34
N GLU A 98 -3.83 7.89 -1.31
CA GLU A 98 -3.83 6.43 -1.15
C GLU A 98 -2.75 5.97 -0.16
N MET A 99 -1.59 6.62 -0.14
CA MET A 99 -0.51 6.37 0.80
C MET A 99 -0.86 6.76 2.25
N ASP A 100 -1.69 7.78 2.45
CA ASP A 100 -2.24 8.13 3.78
C ASP A 100 -3.21 7.06 4.32
N GLY A 101 -3.55 6.04 3.51
CA GLY A 101 -4.43 4.92 3.85
C GLY A 101 -3.75 3.55 3.70
N PRO A 102 -4.52 2.47 3.54
CA PRO A 102 -3.98 1.12 3.32
C PRO A 102 -3.09 1.03 2.08
N GLY A 103 -3.22 1.98 1.15
CA GLY A 103 -2.46 2.12 -0.09
C GLY A 103 -0.94 2.11 0.09
N CYS A 104 -0.41 2.54 1.25
CA CYS A 104 1.04 2.57 1.56
C CYS A 104 1.69 1.19 1.60
N LEU A 105 0.94 0.14 1.95
CA LEU A 105 1.49 -1.22 2.05
C LEU A 105 1.65 -1.89 0.68
N PHE A 106 1.15 -1.26 -0.38
CA PHE A 106 1.11 -1.87 -1.68
C PHE A 106 2.14 -1.29 -2.64
N GLY A 107 2.93 -2.17 -3.27
CA GLY A 107 3.83 -1.75 -4.34
C GLY A 107 3.08 -1.12 -5.54
N TYR A 108 3.82 -0.39 -6.37
CA TYR A 108 3.30 0.42 -7.49
C TYR A 108 2.27 -0.20 -8.43
N ARG A 109 2.17 -1.54 -8.49
CA ARG A 109 1.17 -2.25 -9.29
C ARG A 109 -0.25 -2.07 -8.74
N PHE A 110 -0.39 -2.12 -7.43
CA PHE A 110 -1.68 -1.87 -6.78
C PHE A 110 -1.99 -0.39 -6.84
N MET A 111 -1.03 0.49 -6.56
CA MET A 111 -1.25 1.94 -6.69
C MET A 111 -1.72 2.31 -8.11
N TRP A 112 -1.12 1.71 -9.14
CA TRP A 112 -1.57 1.87 -10.52
C TRP A 112 -3.02 1.42 -10.74
N HIS A 113 -3.42 0.36 -10.06
CA HIS A 113 -4.79 -0.17 -10.13
C HIS A 113 -5.76 0.69 -9.31
N SER A 114 -5.40 1.13 -8.11
CA SER A 114 -6.20 1.99 -7.22
C SER A 114 -6.44 3.36 -7.84
N LEU A 115 -5.40 3.98 -8.43
CA LEU A 115 -5.56 5.22 -9.21
C LEU A 115 -6.58 5.08 -10.33
N ARG A 116 -6.65 3.90 -10.94
CA ARG A 116 -7.54 3.61 -12.04
C ARG A 116 -8.97 3.26 -11.61
N MET A 117 -9.11 2.50 -10.52
CA MET A 117 -10.39 2.00 -10.02
C MET A 117 -11.08 2.97 -9.06
N GLY A 118 -10.31 3.59 -8.16
CA GLY A 118 -10.80 4.50 -7.12
C GLY A 118 -10.82 5.97 -7.55
N HIS A 119 -9.87 6.41 -8.38
CA HIS A 119 -9.73 7.81 -8.78
C HIS A 119 -10.03 8.07 -10.27
N GLY A 120 -10.26 7.02 -11.07
CA GLY A 120 -10.52 7.14 -12.51
C GLY A 120 -9.32 7.64 -13.33
N LEU A 121 -8.13 7.70 -12.74
CA LEU A 121 -6.90 8.22 -13.35
C LEU A 121 -6.17 7.11 -14.10
N THR A 122 -5.95 7.31 -15.40
CA THR A 122 -5.22 6.34 -16.23
C THR A 122 -3.77 6.79 -16.38
N ALA A 123 -2.88 6.22 -15.57
CA ALA A 123 -1.44 6.50 -15.60
C ALA A 123 -0.63 5.32 -16.19
N PRO A 124 0.51 5.57 -16.85
CA PRO A 124 1.50 4.53 -17.15
C PRO A 124 2.04 3.90 -15.85
N ARG A 125 2.25 2.57 -15.85
CA ARG A 125 2.74 1.84 -14.65
C ARG A 125 4.11 2.31 -14.18
N ASP A 126 4.99 2.61 -15.14
CA ASP A 126 6.32 3.17 -14.92
C ASP A 126 6.25 4.58 -14.31
N LEU A 127 5.25 5.40 -14.69
CA LEU A 127 5.01 6.70 -14.09
C LEU A 127 4.55 6.55 -12.62
N VAL A 128 3.61 5.65 -12.34
CA VAL A 128 3.15 5.40 -10.95
C VAL A 128 4.28 4.85 -10.09
N GLN A 129 5.10 3.96 -10.64
CA GLN A 129 6.27 3.44 -9.93
C GLN A 129 7.29 4.52 -9.59
N ARG A 130 7.57 5.44 -10.52
CA ARG A 130 8.42 6.60 -10.26
C ARG A 130 7.78 7.47 -9.18
N LEU A 131 6.55 7.94 -9.41
CA LEU A 131 5.86 8.81 -8.46
C LEU A 131 5.74 8.23 -7.06
N MET A 132 5.57 6.91 -6.90
CA MET A 132 5.61 6.30 -5.56
C MET A 132 7.00 6.30 -4.94
N LYS A 133 8.05 5.98 -5.70
CA LYS A 133 9.43 6.04 -5.20
C LYS A 133 9.84 7.47 -4.81
N ASP A 134 9.22 8.47 -5.42
CA ASP A 134 9.44 9.90 -5.12
C ASP A 134 8.77 10.32 -3.79
N ILE A 135 7.85 9.51 -3.26
CA ILE A 135 7.09 9.81 -2.05
C ILE A 135 7.63 8.97 -0.86
N ASP A 136 8.12 7.75 -1.11
CA ASP A 136 8.45 6.74 -0.07
C ASP A 136 9.70 6.99 0.84
N PRO A 137 10.72 7.81 0.51
CA PRO A 137 11.81 8.12 1.45
C PRO A 137 11.61 9.39 2.28
N ASP A 138 10.81 10.33 1.79
CA ASP A 138 10.74 11.70 2.31
C ASP A 138 9.59 11.91 3.29
N ASP A 139 8.53 11.11 3.22
CA ASP A 139 7.37 11.23 4.11
C ASP A 139 7.76 11.16 5.60
N CYS A 140 8.76 10.34 5.97
CA CYS A 140 9.25 10.29 7.34
C CYS A 140 9.92 11.61 7.78
N VAL A 141 10.70 12.25 6.89
CA VAL A 141 11.37 13.53 7.19
C VAL A 141 10.34 14.67 7.18
N ASP A 142 9.34 14.61 6.32
CA ASP A 142 8.22 15.56 6.30
C ASP A 142 7.35 15.46 7.55
N GLU A 143 6.93 14.25 7.93
CA GLU A 143 6.09 14.00 9.11
C GLU A 143 6.77 14.46 10.40
N ASN A 144 8.09 14.31 10.48
CA ASN A 144 8.86 14.61 11.69
C ASN A 144 9.60 15.96 11.64
N GLU A 145 9.51 16.67 10.51
CA GLU A 145 10.23 17.91 10.18
C GLU A 145 11.74 17.84 10.46
N GLY A 146 12.34 16.66 10.26
CA GLY A 146 13.75 16.44 10.59
C GLY A 146 14.25 15.02 10.31
N CYS A 147 15.58 14.86 10.32
CA CYS A 147 16.25 13.58 10.12
C CYS A 147 17.01 13.13 11.38
N PRO A 148 17.31 11.82 11.51
CA PRO A 148 18.18 11.33 12.58
C PRO A 148 19.59 11.94 12.53
N LEU A 149 20.33 11.90 13.64
CA LEU A 149 21.75 12.26 13.68
C LEU A 149 22.60 11.31 12.81
N ILE A 150 22.36 10.01 12.96
CA ILE A 150 23.02 8.92 12.23
C ILE A 150 21.99 7.89 11.79
N VAL A 151 22.08 7.42 10.55
CA VAL A 151 21.32 6.26 10.07
C VAL A 151 22.26 5.07 9.85
N GLN A 152 21.81 3.90 10.26
CA GLN A 152 22.51 2.64 9.99
C GLN A 152 21.63 1.69 9.17
N SER A 153 22.15 1.19 8.07
CA SER A 153 21.48 0.20 7.22
C SER A 153 22.44 -0.94 6.84
N ASP A 154 21.94 -2.05 6.32
CA ASP A 154 22.81 -3.05 5.67
C ASP A 154 23.24 -2.62 4.28
N CYS A 155 24.25 -3.33 3.76
CA CYS A 155 24.70 -3.26 2.39
C CYS A 155 23.68 -3.90 1.44
N GLY A 156 22.49 -3.31 1.33
CA GLY A 156 21.47 -3.63 0.35
C GLY A 156 21.44 -2.57 -0.76
N THR A 157 21.11 -2.98 -1.98
CA THR A 157 20.98 -2.06 -3.13
C THR A 157 19.87 -1.03 -2.94
N GLU A 158 18.85 -1.35 -2.14
CA GLU A 158 17.71 -0.47 -1.84
C GLU A 158 18.07 0.61 -0.81
N ASN A 159 19.11 0.42 -0.01
CA ASN A 159 19.50 1.35 1.06
C ASN A 159 20.44 2.46 0.59
N GLY A 160 20.89 2.43 -0.67
CA GLY A 160 21.78 3.45 -1.24
C GLY A 160 21.13 4.84 -1.23
N ASN A 161 19.83 4.91 -1.52
CA ASN A 161 19.08 6.16 -1.54
C ASN A 161 18.97 6.77 -0.13
N ILE A 162 18.65 5.95 0.87
CA ILE A 162 18.58 6.40 2.27
C ILE A 162 19.94 6.90 2.75
N ALA A 163 21.02 6.20 2.39
CA ALA A 163 22.38 6.61 2.73
C ALA A 163 22.74 7.97 2.10
N ALA A 164 22.47 8.13 0.80
CA ALA A 164 22.73 9.37 0.08
C ALA A 164 21.90 10.54 0.64
N ALA A 165 20.59 10.35 0.84
CA ALA A 165 19.70 11.36 1.40
C ALA A 165 20.15 11.80 2.79
N GLN A 166 20.46 10.85 3.68
CA GLN A 166 20.93 11.14 5.03
C GLN A 166 22.23 11.96 5.03
N CYS A 167 23.21 11.58 4.21
CA CYS A 167 24.46 12.33 4.07
C CYS A 167 24.24 13.73 3.50
N TYR A 168 23.30 13.87 2.55
CA TYR A 168 22.96 15.14 1.93
C TYR A 168 22.29 16.12 2.90
N PHE A 169 21.30 15.66 3.67
CA PHE A 169 20.64 16.48 4.68
C PHE A 169 21.64 17.05 5.70
N ARG A 170 22.68 16.28 6.00
CA ARG A 170 23.69 16.57 7.03
C ARG A 170 24.97 17.20 6.48
N VAL A 171 25.06 17.56 5.20
CA VAL A 171 26.31 18.07 4.59
C VAL A 171 26.81 19.38 5.20
N ASP A 172 25.89 20.26 5.63
CA ASP A 172 26.24 21.56 6.23
C ASP A 172 26.35 21.51 7.77
N ALA A 173 26.16 20.33 8.37
CA ALA A 173 26.29 20.18 9.80
C ALA A 173 27.77 20.30 10.22
N THR A 174 28.00 20.76 11.46
CA THR A 174 29.35 21.02 11.98
C THR A 174 29.83 19.98 12.99
N ASP A 175 29.01 19.01 13.35
CA ASP A 175 29.37 17.98 14.33
C ASP A 175 30.18 16.82 13.71
N GLU A 176 30.67 15.92 14.58
CA GLU A 176 31.55 14.81 14.21
C GLU A 176 30.93 13.87 13.15
N TYR A 177 29.61 13.78 13.09
CA TYR A 177 28.86 12.87 12.22
C TYR A 177 28.32 13.55 10.97
N ALA A 178 28.78 14.75 10.62
CA ALA A 178 28.27 15.50 9.47
C ALA A 178 28.61 14.85 8.11
N GLY A 179 27.82 15.18 7.09
CA GLY A 179 28.00 14.73 5.71
C GLY A 179 28.09 13.21 5.58
N GLU A 180 29.16 12.73 4.95
CA GLU A 180 29.40 11.29 4.69
C GLU A 180 29.41 10.42 5.95
N LYS A 181 29.63 11.00 7.13
CA LYS A 181 29.64 10.28 8.41
C LYS A 181 28.24 10.11 9.03
N ALA A 182 27.22 10.73 8.44
CA ALA A 182 25.84 10.66 8.91
C ALA A 182 25.17 9.31 8.59
N HIS A 183 25.77 8.51 7.71
CA HIS A 183 25.32 7.16 7.42
C HIS A 183 26.42 6.13 7.67
N ARG A 184 26.04 4.94 8.15
CA ARG A 184 26.96 3.81 8.31
C ARG A 184 26.33 2.53 7.79
N TYR A 185 27.09 1.78 7.01
CA TYR A 185 26.71 0.40 6.70
C TYR A 185 27.07 -0.54 7.87
N GLY A 186 26.08 -1.30 8.33
CA GLY A 186 26.22 -2.28 9.40
C GLY A 186 26.22 -3.72 8.88
N GLU A 187 27.02 -4.58 9.51
CA GLU A 187 26.97 -6.03 9.28
C GLU A 187 25.61 -6.61 9.70
N SER A 188 25.19 -7.69 9.03
CA SER A 188 23.94 -8.42 9.31
C SER A 188 23.79 -8.84 10.79
N LYS A 189 24.89 -9.10 11.49
CA LYS A 189 24.89 -9.46 12.93
C LYS A 189 24.33 -8.34 13.82
N ARG A 190 24.38 -7.08 13.40
CA ARG A 190 23.81 -5.95 14.15
C ARG A 190 22.31 -5.75 13.92
N LYS A 191 21.71 -6.44 12.95
CA LYS A 191 20.27 -6.42 12.67
C LYS A 191 19.43 -7.29 13.62
N GLN A 192 20.05 -7.95 14.60
CA GLN A 192 19.36 -8.89 15.51
C GLN A 192 18.12 -8.30 16.19
N ARG A 193 18.12 -7.01 16.53
CA ARG A 193 16.95 -6.37 17.15
C ARG A 193 15.76 -6.29 16.20
N ILE A 194 16.00 -5.93 14.94
CA ILE A 194 14.98 -5.86 13.88
C ILE A 194 14.45 -7.26 13.59
N GLU A 195 15.34 -8.24 13.43
CA GLU A 195 14.96 -9.64 13.20
C GLU A 195 14.21 -10.25 14.39
N ALA A 196 14.60 -9.91 15.63
CA ALA A 196 13.89 -10.32 16.82
C ALA A 196 12.47 -9.72 16.87
N TRP A 197 12.33 -8.45 16.47
CA TRP A 197 11.02 -7.82 16.34
C TRP A 197 10.15 -8.53 15.31
N TRP A 198 10.65 -8.81 14.11
CA TRP A 198 9.93 -9.57 13.09
C TRP A 198 9.53 -10.96 13.59
N SER A 199 10.40 -11.62 14.35
CA SER A 199 10.08 -12.90 15.01
C SER A 199 8.94 -12.76 16.01
N CYS A 200 8.93 -11.71 16.84
CA CYS A 200 7.84 -11.39 17.75
C CYS A 200 6.53 -11.10 17.01
N PHE A 201 6.56 -10.23 16.01
CA PHE A 201 5.39 -9.88 15.19
C PHE A 201 4.79 -11.11 14.50
N LYS A 202 5.66 -11.98 13.96
CA LYS A 202 5.24 -13.23 13.34
C LYS A 202 4.56 -14.14 14.36
N LYS A 203 5.13 -14.31 15.55
CA LYS A 203 4.55 -15.17 16.60
C LYS A 203 3.23 -14.63 17.16
N SER A 204 3.01 -13.32 17.16
CA SER A 204 1.84 -12.71 17.79
C SER A 204 0.67 -12.47 16.85
N ARG A 205 0.90 -11.84 15.69
CA ARG A 205 -0.16 -11.29 14.83
C ARG A 205 -0.11 -11.86 13.42
N SER A 206 1.06 -11.79 12.78
CA SER A 206 1.17 -12.07 11.34
C SER A 206 0.93 -13.54 10.98
N SER A 207 1.16 -14.49 11.91
CA SER A 207 0.90 -15.91 11.64
C SER A 207 -0.57 -16.20 11.36
N TRP A 208 -1.49 -15.47 12.00
CA TRP A 208 -2.92 -15.66 11.76
C TRP A 208 -3.29 -15.32 10.31
N TRP A 209 -2.88 -14.14 9.84
CA TRP A 209 -3.08 -13.71 8.45
C TRP A 209 -2.43 -14.66 7.45
N ILE A 210 -1.20 -15.12 7.72
CA ILE A 210 -0.51 -16.09 6.86
C ILE A 210 -1.30 -17.40 6.76
N ASN A 211 -1.85 -17.90 7.88
CA ASN A 211 -2.62 -19.13 7.88
C ASN A 211 -3.98 -18.95 7.19
N LEU A 212 -4.69 -17.84 7.45
CA LEU A 212 -5.92 -17.50 6.74
C LEU A 212 -5.72 -17.54 5.20
N PHE A 213 -4.66 -16.92 4.70
CA PHE A 213 -4.37 -16.92 3.26
C PHE A 213 -3.98 -18.29 2.72
N LYS A 214 -3.33 -19.14 3.53
CA LYS A 214 -3.07 -20.53 3.16
C LYS A 214 -4.35 -21.34 3.09
N ASP A 215 -5.22 -21.21 4.08
CA ASP A 215 -6.50 -21.93 4.12
C ASP A 215 -7.39 -21.53 2.93
N LEU A 216 -7.36 -20.26 2.51
CA LEU A 216 -8.04 -19.79 1.29
C LEU A 216 -7.44 -20.38 0.00
N MET A 217 -6.13 -20.61 -0.06
CA MET A 217 -5.50 -21.32 -1.18
C MET A 217 -5.89 -22.80 -1.19
N ASP A 218 -5.81 -23.45 -0.03
CA ASP A 218 -6.03 -24.89 0.11
C ASP A 218 -7.51 -25.26 -0.13
N SER A 219 -8.44 -24.36 0.18
CA SER A 219 -9.87 -24.50 -0.12
C SER A 219 -10.25 -24.16 -1.57
N GLY A 220 -9.29 -23.69 -2.38
CA GLY A 220 -9.52 -23.30 -3.78
C GLY A 220 -10.27 -21.98 -3.98
N GLN A 221 -10.50 -21.20 -2.92
CA GLN A 221 -11.18 -19.90 -3.00
C GLN A 221 -10.23 -18.79 -3.48
N PHE A 222 -8.92 -18.94 -3.25
CA PHE A 222 -7.90 -17.99 -3.67
C PHE A 222 -6.83 -18.64 -4.54
N GLU A 223 -6.67 -18.13 -5.77
CA GLU A 223 -5.59 -18.54 -6.66
C GLU A 223 -4.52 -17.46 -6.74
N TYR A 224 -3.31 -17.74 -6.21
CA TYR A 224 -2.19 -16.79 -6.23
C TYR A 224 -1.73 -16.43 -7.66
N GLY A 225 -2.05 -17.21 -8.68
CA GLY A 225 -1.79 -16.84 -10.09
C GLY A 225 -2.76 -15.78 -10.63
N ASN A 226 -3.95 -15.67 -10.02
CA ASN A 226 -5.06 -14.90 -10.55
C ASN A 226 -5.02 -13.45 -10.03
N VAL A 227 -4.88 -12.50 -10.95
CA VAL A 227 -4.82 -11.07 -10.64
C VAL A 227 -6.11 -10.61 -9.96
N ILE A 228 -7.28 -11.06 -10.42
CA ILE A 228 -8.57 -10.63 -9.86
C ILE A 228 -8.70 -11.10 -8.41
N HIS A 229 -8.30 -12.33 -8.10
CA HIS A 229 -8.34 -12.83 -6.73
C HIS A 229 -7.43 -12.02 -5.81
N LYS A 230 -6.24 -11.60 -6.27
CA LYS A 230 -5.35 -10.72 -5.50
C LYS A 230 -6.00 -9.36 -5.23
N GLU A 231 -6.54 -8.73 -6.27
CA GLU A 231 -7.17 -7.42 -6.12
C GLU A 231 -8.40 -7.49 -5.21
N CYS A 232 -9.24 -8.52 -5.34
CA CYS A 232 -10.38 -8.74 -4.44
C CYS A 232 -9.96 -8.97 -2.99
N MET A 233 -8.95 -9.80 -2.76
CA MET A 233 -8.40 -10.03 -1.41
C MET A 233 -7.91 -8.73 -0.78
N TRP A 234 -7.19 -7.93 -1.55
CA TRP A 234 -6.69 -6.64 -1.06
C TRP A 234 -7.80 -5.64 -0.84
N PHE A 235 -8.75 -5.51 -1.77
CA PHE A 235 -9.91 -4.64 -1.60
C PHE A 235 -10.69 -4.98 -0.32
N CYS A 236 -10.92 -6.27 -0.05
CA CYS A 236 -11.69 -6.69 1.11
C CYS A 236 -10.92 -6.62 2.44
N LEU A 237 -9.59 -6.82 2.42
CA LEU A 237 -8.82 -7.04 3.66
C LEU A 237 -7.80 -5.94 3.95
N SER A 238 -7.52 -5.04 3.01
CA SER A 238 -6.51 -3.98 3.18
C SER A 238 -6.78 -3.10 4.40
N ASP A 239 -8.00 -2.58 4.54
CA ASP A 239 -8.42 -1.77 5.69
C ASP A 239 -8.26 -2.53 7.02
N ILE A 240 -8.66 -3.80 7.02
CA ILE A 240 -8.62 -4.65 8.22
C ILE A 240 -7.17 -4.97 8.62
N ILE A 241 -6.32 -5.26 7.63
CA ILE A 241 -4.88 -5.49 7.85
C ILE A 241 -4.23 -4.20 8.35
N GLN A 242 -4.56 -3.06 7.76
CA GLN A 242 -4.05 -1.76 8.19
C GLN A 242 -4.47 -1.44 9.63
N GLU A 243 -5.71 -1.72 10.01
CA GLU A 243 -6.19 -1.57 11.39
C GLU A 243 -5.42 -2.47 12.37
N ASP A 244 -5.19 -3.74 12.04
CA ASP A 244 -4.41 -4.66 12.89
C ASP A 244 -2.92 -4.26 12.98
N LEU A 245 -2.35 -3.71 11.91
CA LEU A 245 -1.00 -3.15 11.91
C LEU A 245 -0.91 -1.89 12.76
N ASN A 246 -1.88 -0.98 12.65
CA ASN A 246 -1.98 0.22 13.48
C ASN A 246 -2.13 -0.15 14.95
N TYR A 247 -2.97 -1.15 15.27
CA TYR A 247 -3.10 -1.69 16.60
C TYR A 247 -1.78 -2.28 17.11
N THR A 248 -1.08 -3.04 16.27
CA THR A 248 0.24 -3.62 16.59
C THR A 248 1.27 -2.52 16.87
N ARG A 249 1.29 -1.46 16.06
CA ARG A 249 2.13 -0.27 16.28
C ARG A 249 1.82 0.37 17.63
N ALA A 250 0.55 0.64 17.93
CA ALA A 250 0.15 1.25 19.19
C ALA A 250 0.56 0.39 20.41
N LEU A 251 0.32 -0.92 20.34
CA LEU A 251 0.71 -1.87 21.39
C LEU A 251 2.24 -1.91 21.57
N TRP A 252 2.97 -2.00 20.46
CA TRP A 252 4.42 -2.01 20.47
C TRP A 252 5.00 -0.66 20.94
N ASN A 253 4.37 0.46 20.65
CA ASN A 253 4.91 1.73 21.09
C ASN A 253 4.62 2.05 22.57
N ASN A 254 3.58 1.42 23.12
CA ASN A 254 3.16 1.61 24.52
C ASN A 254 3.67 0.52 25.48
N HIS A 255 4.28 -0.56 24.96
CA HIS A 255 4.83 -1.59 25.84
C HIS A 255 6.01 -1.05 26.66
N TYR A 256 6.13 -1.50 27.90
CA TYR A 256 7.27 -1.13 28.74
C TYR A 256 8.48 -2.02 28.45
N ILE A 257 9.57 -1.41 28.01
CA ILE A 257 10.87 -2.07 27.88
C ILE A 257 11.53 -2.13 29.25
N ARG A 258 11.81 -3.35 29.71
CA ARG A 258 12.49 -3.56 31.00
C ARG A 258 13.98 -3.28 30.89
N SER A 259 14.55 -2.78 31.99
CA SER A 259 15.99 -2.65 32.15
C SER A 259 16.67 -4.03 31.98
N SER A 260 17.81 -4.04 31.30
CA SER A 260 18.59 -5.23 30.96
C SER A 260 20.06 -4.96 31.25
N ARG A 261 20.86 -6.02 31.37
CA ARG A 261 22.33 -5.93 31.47
C ARG A 261 23.00 -5.52 30.15
N HIS A 262 22.24 -5.48 29.06
CA HIS A 262 22.69 -5.03 27.75
C HIS A 262 22.33 -3.55 27.56
N GLU A 263 22.88 -2.87 26.56
CA GLU A 263 22.59 -1.47 26.18
C GLU A 263 21.13 -1.29 25.70
N THR A 264 20.18 -1.48 26.60
CA THR A 264 18.74 -1.31 26.38
C THR A 264 18.27 -0.16 27.24
N VAL A 265 17.71 0.87 26.59
CA VAL A 265 17.08 2.00 27.29
C VAL A 265 15.73 1.52 27.85
N PRO A 266 15.54 1.50 29.19
CA PRO A 266 14.26 1.12 29.78
C PRO A 266 13.24 2.26 29.66
N GLY A 267 11.97 1.92 29.44
CA GLY A 267 10.90 2.89 29.29
C GLY A 267 9.86 2.45 28.26
N ARG A 268 8.80 3.25 28.06
CA ARG A 268 7.87 3.03 26.95
C ARG A 268 8.40 3.73 25.70
N PRO A 269 8.44 3.07 24.53
CA PRO A 269 8.96 3.69 23.30
C PRO A 269 8.37 5.07 22.98
N ASP A 270 7.05 5.26 23.08
CA ASP A 270 6.45 6.58 22.85
C ASP A 270 6.94 7.63 23.87
N GLU A 271 7.06 7.27 25.16
CA GLU A 271 7.59 8.18 26.19
C GLU A 271 9.07 8.53 25.91
N LEU A 272 9.89 7.54 25.55
CA LEU A 272 11.29 7.71 25.21
C LEU A 272 11.49 8.58 23.96
N TYR A 273 10.54 8.54 23.03
CA TYR A 273 10.60 9.29 21.78
C TYR A 273 10.10 10.73 21.95
N TYR A 274 8.93 10.92 22.58
CA TYR A 274 8.30 12.24 22.70
C TYR A 274 8.78 13.06 23.90
N LEU A 275 9.29 12.42 24.96
CA LEU A 275 9.69 13.05 26.23
C LEU A 275 11.07 12.55 26.71
N PRO A 276 12.13 12.66 25.87
CA PRO A 276 13.46 12.16 26.23
C PRO A 276 14.02 12.84 27.50
N GLU A 277 13.64 14.09 27.79
CA GLU A 277 14.10 14.85 28.95
C GLU A 277 13.62 14.24 30.27
N CYS A 278 12.51 13.50 30.26
CA CYS A 278 12.04 12.73 31.41
C CYS A 278 12.90 11.49 31.71
N HIS A 279 13.83 11.15 30.82
CA HIS A 279 14.71 9.98 30.88
C HIS A 279 16.19 10.37 30.86
N ASP A 280 16.54 11.58 31.33
CA ASP A 280 17.91 12.11 31.35
C ASP A 280 18.60 12.05 29.97
N SER A 281 17.80 12.15 28.91
CA SER A 281 18.22 12.08 27.51
C SER A 281 17.75 13.32 26.75
N GLU A 282 18.26 13.53 25.55
CA GLU A 282 17.95 14.70 24.73
C GLU A 282 17.49 14.26 23.35
N ASP A 283 16.58 15.03 22.73
CA ASP A 283 16.22 14.82 21.33
C ASP A 283 17.43 15.10 20.42
N GLN A 284 17.81 14.09 19.62
CA GLN A 284 18.92 14.16 18.67
C GLN A 284 18.45 14.45 17.23
N LYS A 285 17.17 14.76 17.03
CA LYS A 285 16.60 15.12 15.73
C LYS A 285 17.31 16.35 15.16
N GLN A 286 17.67 16.25 13.87
CA GLN A 286 18.33 17.30 13.13
C GLN A 286 17.33 17.96 12.18
N PRO A 287 17.21 19.30 12.18
CA PRO A 287 16.31 19.99 11.28
C PRO A 287 16.79 19.84 9.83
N VAL A 288 15.86 19.66 8.91
CA VAL A 288 16.14 19.57 7.47
C VAL A 288 15.54 20.79 6.77
N ASN A 289 16.33 21.46 5.93
CA ASN A 289 15.84 22.57 5.10
C ASN A 289 14.86 22.02 4.05
N ALA A 290 13.68 22.63 3.94
CA ALA A 290 12.65 22.29 2.96
C ALA A 290 13.17 22.33 1.50
N GLU A 291 14.13 23.20 1.19
CA GLU A 291 14.78 23.24 -0.14
C GLU A 291 15.53 21.94 -0.42
N LYS A 292 16.36 21.48 0.53
CA LYS A 292 17.09 20.23 0.41
C LYS A 292 16.17 19.01 0.32
N LEU A 293 15.08 19.03 1.07
CA LEU A 293 14.06 17.99 1.02
C LEU A 293 13.43 17.91 -0.38
N ASN A 294 13.12 19.06 -0.99
CA ASN A 294 12.62 19.11 -2.36
C ASN A 294 13.66 18.66 -3.40
N GLU A 295 14.95 18.96 -3.20
CA GLU A 295 16.01 18.49 -4.09
C GLU A 295 16.20 16.98 -4.03
N VAL A 296 16.15 16.38 -2.84
CA VAL A 296 16.18 14.91 -2.68
C VAL A 296 14.99 14.26 -3.37
N ARG A 297 13.78 14.82 -3.22
CA ARG A 297 12.57 14.37 -3.95
C ARG A 297 12.76 14.41 -5.46
N LEU A 298 13.27 15.51 -6.00
CA LEU A 298 13.51 15.67 -7.44
C LEU A 298 14.56 14.67 -7.94
N HIS A 299 15.61 14.43 -7.17
CA HIS A 299 16.65 13.48 -7.53
C HIS A 299 16.20 12.01 -7.37
N ALA A 300 15.26 11.72 -6.46
CA ALA A 300 14.59 10.42 -6.41
C ALA A 300 13.68 10.19 -7.62
N ALA A 301 13.11 11.28 -8.16
CA ALA A 301 12.20 11.30 -9.33
C ALA A 301 12.87 11.18 -10.69
N ASP A 302 14.10 11.66 -10.82
CA ASP A 302 14.89 11.59 -12.04
C ASP A 302 15.93 10.46 -11.96
N PRO A 303 15.66 9.28 -12.55
CA PRO A 303 16.71 8.30 -12.76
C PRO A 303 17.62 8.82 -13.87
N VAL A 304 18.73 9.45 -13.51
CA VAL A 304 19.81 9.68 -14.47
C VAL A 304 20.46 8.32 -14.78
N ASN A 305 20.06 7.79 -15.94
CA ASN A 305 20.55 6.63 -16.72
C ASN A 305 20.12 5.23 -16.29
#